data_AF-A0A1B6F6W3-F1
#
_entry.id   AF-A0A1B6F6W3-F1
#
_cell.length_a   1.000
_cell.length_b   1.000
_cell.length_c   1.000
_cell.angle_alpha   90.00
_cell.angle_beta   90.00
_cell.angle_gamma   90.00
#
_symmetry.space_group_name_H-M   'P 1'
#
loop_
_entity.id
_entity.type
_entity.pdbx_description
1 polymer ?
#
loop_
_entity_poly.entity_id
_entity_poly.type
_entity_poly.pdbx_seq_one_letter_code
_entity_poly.pdbx_strand_id
1 'polypeptide(L)'
;MKWIGGLNTAKTAYFALMESHIRYALAVWGGTSEKKILQKRAIRILADLNFKDSCREAFRTLGIMTVVGLYIQSVIQFADGEKFPRVEEIHSYTTRQANIYYLPSHRTTQLEKKPSYMGRRLCNALPKYMRSLIGEELKKALHK
;
A
#
# COMPACT_ATOMS: atom_id res chain seq x y z
N MET A 1 -16.99 24.21 1.95
CA MET A 1 -16.73 24.59 3.38
C MET A 1 -15.27 25.05 3.42
N LYS A 2 -15.00 26.35 3.58
CA LYS A 2 -13.62 26.88 3.54
C LYS A 2 -12.89 26.56 4.84
N TRP A 3 -11.63 26.13 4.74
CA TRP A 3 -10.74 25.86 5.87
C TRP A 3 -10.53 27.12 6.69
N ILE A 4 -10.96 27.11 7.96
CA ILE A 4 -10.73 28.25 8.85
C ILE A 4 -9.22 28.42 9.13
N GLY A 5 -8.47 27.31 9.23
CA GLY A 5 -7.03 27.30 9.50
C GLY A 5 -6.11 27.12 8.27
N GLY A 6 -6.64 27.20 7.04
CA GLY A 6 -5.87 26.99 5.81
C GLY A 6 -5.67 25.51 5.41
N LEU A 7 -5.19 25.29 4.17
CA LEU A 7 -5.08 23.96 3.55
C LEU A 7 -4.05 23.06 4.24
N ASN A 8 -2.91 23.61 4.67
CA ASN A 8 -1.86 22.83 5.33
C ASN A 8 -2.34 22.28 6.68
N THR A 9 -3.06 23.08 7.45
CA THR A 9 -3.65 22.67 8.73
C THR A 9 -4.69 21.56 8.52
N ALA A 10 -5.53 21.70 7.49
CA ALA A 10 -6.51 20.67 7.13
C ALA A 10 -5.84 19.36 6.68
N LYS A 11 -4.75 19.43 5.92
CA LYS A 11 -3.93 18.27 5.55
C LYS A 11 -3.31 17.59 6.77
N THR A 12 -2.75 18.36 7.71
CA THR A 12 -2.22 17.80 8.96
C THR A 12 -3.29 17.08 9.76
N ALA A 13 -4.49 17.67 9.89
CA ALA A 13 -5.63 17.03 10.54
C ALA A 13 -6.05 15.73 9.82
N TYR A 14 -6.01 15.71 8.48
CA TYR A 14 -6.26 14.50 7.70
C TYR A 14 -5.24 13.39 8.03
N PHE A 15 -3.93 13.70 8.05
CA PHE A 15 -2.92 12.70 8.37
C PHE A 15 -3.05 12.18 9.81
N ALA A 16 -3.31 13.09 10.76
CA ALA A 16 -3.41 12.76 12.18
C ALA A 16 -4.69 11.97 12.53
N LEU A 17 -5.83 12.28 11.91
CA LEU A 17 -7.14 11.73 12.28
C LEU A 17 -7.68 10.71 11.28
N MET A 18 -7.49 10.90 9.98
CA MET A 18 -8.04 9.97 8.97
C MET A 18 -7.04 8.89 8.61
N GLU A 19 -5.83 9.28 8.21
CA GLU A 19 -4.86 8.33 7.70
C GLU A 19 -4.32 7.40 8.78
N SER A 20 -4.12 7.89 10.01
CA SER A 20 -3.77 7.07 11.19
C SER A 20 -4.76 5.92 11.39
N HIS A 21 -6.06 6.19 11.35
CA HIS A 21 -7.13 5.19 11.48
C HIS A 21 -7.22 4.27 10.25
N ILE A 22 -6.95 4.78 9.05
CA ILE A 22 -6.88 3.95 7.84
C ILE A 22 -5.70 2.98 7.91
N ARG A 23 -4.55 3.40 8.43
CA ARG A 23 -3.36 2.56 8.53
C ARG A 23 -3.49 1.48 9.61
N TYR A 24 -4.31 1.71 10.63
CA TYR A 24 -4.55 0.73 11.68
C TYR A 24 -5.03 -0.60 11.12
N ALA A 25 -4.24 -1.67 11.32
CA ALA A 25 -4.49 -3.02 10.82
C ALA A 25 -4.69 -3.13 9.28
N LEU A 26 -4.25 -2.13 8.51
CA LEU A 26 -4.46 -2.07 7.06
C LEU A 26 -3.88 -3.29 6.33
N ALA A 27 -2.75 -3.83 6.77
CA ALA A 27 -2.19 -5.04 6.18
C ALA A 27 -3.17 -6.23 6.28
N VAL A 28 -3.92 -6.32 7.38
CA VAL A 28 -4.84 -7.43 7.69
C VAL A 28 -6.16 -7.30 6.92
N TRP A 29 -6.79 -6.13 6.92
CA TRP A 29 -8.12 -5.94 6.32
C TRP A 29 -8.12 -5.16 5.01
N GLY A 30 -7.00 -4.57 4.59
CA GLY A 30 -6.92 -3.68 3.41
C GLY A 30 -7.17 -4.36 2.07
N GLY A 31 -7.22 -5.70 2.03
CA GLY A 31 -7.74 -6.46 0.90
C GLY A 31 -9.27 -6.40 0.73
N THR A 32 -9.98 -5.68 1.60
CA THR A 32 -11.45 -5.50 1.56
C THR A 32 -11.85 -4.12 0.99
N SER A 33 -13.10 -4.01 0.53
CA SER A 33 -13.53 -2.89 -0.35
C SER A 33 -14.04 -1.63 0.36
N GLU A 34 -14.31 -1.66 1.67
CA GLU A 34 -15.23 -0.69 2.30
C GLU A 34 -14.62 0.69 2.61
N LYS A 35 -13.33 0.78 2.94
CA LYS A 35 -12.73 2.04 3.44
C LYS A 35 -12.40 3.08 2.35
N LYS A 36 -12.60 2.75 1.07
CA LYS A 36 -12.36 3.66 -0.06
C LYS A 36 -13.31 4.86 -0.07
N ILE A 37 -14.52 4.71 0.48
CA ILE A 37 -15.56 5.73 0.47
C ILE A 37 -15.21 6.88 1.43
N LEU A 38 -14.78 6.55 2.65
CA LEU A 38 -14.44 7.53 3.69
C LEU A 38 -13.26 8.41 3.26
N GLN A 39 -12.22 7.82 2.68
CA GLN A 39 -11.07 8.58 2.20
C GLN A 39 -11.47 9.55 1.09
N LYS A 40 -12.23 9.10 0.08
CA LYS A 40 -12.69 9.97 -1.01
C LYS A 40 -13.57 11.12 -0.51
N ARG A 41 -14.38 10.89 0.54
CA ARG A 41 -15.17 11.97 1.16
C ARG A 41 -14.26 13.02 1.78
N ALA A 42 -13.24 12.63 2.53
CA ALA A 42 -12.27 13.55 3.10
C ALA A 42 -11.48 14.33 2.02
N ILE A 43 -11.05 13.65 0.95
CA ILE A 43 -10.36 14.31 -0.18
C ILE A 43 -11.25 15.31 -0.89
N ARG A 44 -12.54 15.01 -1.09
CA ARG A 44 -13.47 15.96 -1.72
C ARG A 44 -13.63 17.21 -0.88
N ILE A 45 -13.74 17.05 0.43
CA ILE A 45 -13.74 18.19 1.35
C ILE A 45 -12.43 18.95 1.12
N LEU A 46 -11.26 18.28 1.22
CA LEU A 46 -9.90 18.88 1.11
C LEU A 46 -9.64 19.68 -0.17
N ALA A 47 -10.21 19.24 -1.29
CA ALA A 47 -10.02 19.87 -2.59
C ALA A 47 -11.24 20.71 -3.05
N ASP A 48 -12.23 20.93 -2.18
CA ASP A 48 -13.48 21.65 -2.49
C ASP A 48 -14.19 21.13 -3.77
N LEU A 49 -14.26 19.81 -3.90
CA LEU A 49 -14.84 19.12 -5.05
C LEU A 49 -16.33 18.81 -4.84
N ASN A 50 -17.11 18.85 -5.93
CA ASN A 50 -18.50 18.42 -5.90
C ASN A 50 -18.60 16.89 -5.76
N PHE A 51 -19.81 16.42 -5.43
CA PHE A 51 -20.08 15.00 -5.22
C PHE A 51 -19.71 14.12 -6.43
N LYS A 52 -20.01 14.60 -7.64
CA LYS A 52 -19.75 13.89 -8.91
C LYS A 52 -18.34 14.07 -9.44
N ASP A 53 -17.56 15.00 -8.89
CA ASP A 53 -16.23 15.31 -9.38
C ASP A 53 -15.25 14.18 -9.06
N SER A 54 -14.29 14.00 -9.96
CA SER A 54 -13.24 13.00 -9.83
C SER A 54 -12.22 13.42 -8.77
N CYS A 55 -12.00 12.57 -7.76
CA CYS A 55 -10.95 12.81 -6.76
C CYS A 55 -9.54 12.48 -7.26
N ARG A 56 -9.38 11.92 -8.48
CA ARG A 56 -8.09 11.40 -8.96
C ARG A 56 -7.00 12.47 -8.96
N GLU A 57 -7.31 13.65 -9.49
CA GLU A 57 -6.35 14.75 -9.55
C GLU A 57 -6.11 15.32 -8.15
N ALA A 58 -7.15 15.43 -7.33
CA ALA A 58 -7.01 15.89 -5.95
C ALA A 58 -6.06 15.02 -5.11
N PHE A 59 -6.08 13.69 -5.26
CA PHE A 59 -5.10 12.82 -4.60
C PHE A 59 -3.66 13.18 -4.99
N ARG A 60 -3.41 13.42 -6.29
CA ARG A 60 -2.09 13.80 -6.80
C ARG A 60 -1.67 15.19 -6.31
N THR A 61 -2.52 16.20 -6.49
CA THR A 61 -2.24 17.59 -6.08
C THR A 61 -2.06 17.72 -4.57
N LEU A 62 -2.82 16.96 -3.78
CA LEU A 62 -2.67 16.96 -2.33
C LEU A 62 -1.46 16.14 -1.86
N GLY A 63 -0.87 15.30 -2.70
CA GLY A 63 0.22 14.40 -2.30
C GLY A 63 -0.25 13.34 -1.29
N ILE A 64 -1.51 12.91 -1.39
CA ILE A 64 -2.11 11.93 -0.48
C ILE A 64 -2.22 10.60 -1.21
N MET A 65 -1.74 9.54 -0.58
CA MET A 65 -1.83 8.20 -1.14
C MET A 65 -3.22 7.61 -0.94
N THR A 66 -3.73 6.89 -1.93
CA THR A 66 -5.03 6.20 -1.81
C THR A 66 -4.95 5.06 -0.79
N VAL A 67 -6.09 4.62 -0.24
CA VAL A 67 -6.16 3.43 0.65
C VAL A 67 -5.48 2.22 0.00
N VAL A 68 -5.62 2.07 -1.33
CA VAL A 68 -5.00 0.98 -2.07
C VAL A 68 -3.47 1.13 -2.11
N GLY A 69 -2.96 2.33 -2.33
CA GLY A 69 -1.52 2.60 -2.27
C GLY A 69 -0.95 2.37 -0.88
N LEU A 70 -1.65 2.84 0.16
CA LEU A 70 -1.29 2.59 1.56
C LEU A 70 -1.26 1.09 1.87
N TYR A 71 -2.24 0.33 1.37
CA TYR A 71 -2.29 -1.11 1.53
C TYR A 71 -1.08 -1.78 0.87
N ILE A 72 -0.82 -1.49 -0.40
CA ILE A 72 0.34 -2.04 -1.14
C ILE A 72 1.65 -1.75 -0.39
N GLN A 73 1.85 -0.50 0.04
CA GLN A 73 3.03 -0.12 0.80
C GLN A 73 3.14 -0.90 2.12
N SER A 74 2.05 -1.00 2.89
CA SER A 74 2.04 -1.69 4.18
C SER A 74 2.36 -3.19 4.06
N VAL A 75 1.83 -3.85 3.02
CA VAL A 75 2.01 -5.29 2.83
C VAL A 75 3.40 -5.60 2.28
N ILE A 76 3.97 -4.73 1.44
CA ILE A 76 5.36 -4.85 0.99
C ILE A 76 6.31 -4.67 2.18
N GLN A 77 6.11 -3.66 3.02
CA GLN A 77 6.91 -3.44 4.23
C GLN A 77 6.83 -4.62 5.20
N PHE A 78 5.63 -5.20 5.36
CA PHE A 78 5.45 -6.42 6.13
C PHE A 78 6.30 -7.57 5.55
N ALA A 79 6.28 -7.77 4.23
CA ALA A 79 7.06 -8.85 3.61
C ALA A 79 8.58 -8.61 3.61
N ASP A 80 9.02 -7.36 3.62
CA ASP A 80 10.43 -6.98 3.73
C ASP A 80 10.99 -7.22 5.14
N GLY A 81 10.18 -7.00 6.18
CA GLY A 81 10.56 -7.31 7.57
C GLY A 81 10.55 -8.80 7.92
N GLU A 82 9.92 -9.63 7.09
CA GLU A 82 9.78 -11.08 7.31
C GLU A 82 10.83 -11.87 6.50
N LYS A 83 11.36 -12.95 7.10
CA LYS A 83 12.32 -13.84 6.43
C LYS A 83 11.61 -14.90 5.61
N PHE A 84 10.98 -14.48 4.52
CA PHE A 84 10.33 -15.41 3.60
C PHE A 84 11.33 -16.09 2.65
N PRO A 85 11.12 -17.38 2.34
CA PRO A 85 12.04 -18.12 1.48
C PRO A 85 12.01 -17.62 0.04
N ARG A 86 13.18 -17.58 -0.58
CA ARG A 86 13.34 -17.35 -2.01
C ARG A 86 13.23 -18.65 -2.80
N VAL A 87 13.05 -18.53 -4.12
CA VAL A 87 12.97 -19.70 -5.01
C VAL A 87 14.28 -20.50 -5.00
N GLU A 88 15.42 -19.82 -4.85
CA GLU A 88 16.74 -20.46 -4.74
C GLU A 88 16.92 -21.33 -3.50
N GLU A 89 16.22 -21.05 -2.41
CA GLU A 89 16.28 -21.84 -1.17
C GLU A 89 15.50 -23.16 -1.28
N ILE A 90 14.66 -23.29 -2.31
CA ILE A 90 13.73 -24.42 -2.46
C ILE A 90 14.21 -25.41 -3.52
N HIS A 91 14.88 -24.93 -4.56
CA HIS A 91 15.42 -25.76 -5.62
C HIS A 91 16.93 -25.87 -5.51
N SER A 92 17.46 -27.08 -5.66
CA SER A 92 18.91 -27.36 -5.64
C SER A 92 19.65 -26.89 -6.90
N TYR A 93 18.94 -26.32 -7.88
CA TYR A 93 19.49 -25.85 -9.14
C TYR A 93 19.08 -24.40 -9.42
N THR A 94 19.88 -23.70 -10.21
CA THR A 94 19.65 -22.29 -10.54
C THR A 94 18.42 -22.14 -11.45
N THR A 95 17.44 -21.36 -11.00
CA THR A 95 16.28 -20.98 -11.82
C THR A 95 16.39 -19.52 -12.27
N ARG A 96 15.78 -19.18 -13.42
CA ARG A 96 15.72 -17.78 -13.92
C ARG A 96 15.08 -16.80 -12.92
N GLN A 97 14.29 -17.33 -11.98
CA GLN A 97 13.57 -16.57 -10.96
C GLN A 97 14.13 -16.81 -9.55
N ALA A 98 15.37 -17.30 -9.40
CA ALA A 98 16.02 -17.62 -8.13
C ALA A 98 15.82 -16.54 -7.04
N ASN A 99 15.97 -15.26 -7.42
CA ASN A 99 15.93 -14.11 -6.52
C ASN A 99 14.51 -13.59 -6.15
N ILE A 100 13.44 -14.24 -6.59
CA ILE A 100 12.07 -13.85 -6.22
C ILE A 100 11.60 -14.60 -4.98
N TYR A 101 10.62 -14.04 -4.27
CA TYR A 101 9.99 -14.75 -3.16
C TYR A 101 9.21 -15.96 -3.65
N TYR A 102 9.34 -17.09 -2.95
CA TYR A 102 8.56 -18.27 -3.24
C TYR A 102 7.10 -18.08 -2.83
N LEU A 103 6.20 -18.42 -3.76
CA LEU A 103 4.76 -18.44 -3.54
C LEU A 103 4.29 -19.90 -3.44
N PRO A 104 3.79 -20.34 -2.26
CA PRO A 104 3.32 -21.71 -2.11
C PRO A 104 2.06 -21.95 -2.95
N SER A 105 2.00 -23.13 -3.57
CA SER A 105 0.77 -23.62 -4.22
C SER A 105 -0.34 -23.76 -3.19
N HIS A 106 -1.55 -23.39 -3.58
CA HIS A 106 -2.70 -23.34 -2.68
C HIS A 106 -4.01 -23.55 -3.43
N ARG A 107 -5.04 -23.96 -2.69
CA ARG A 107 -6.38 -24.25 -3.23
C ARG A 107 -7.42 -23.19 -2.93
N THR A 108 -7.20 -22.36 -1.91
CA THR A 108 -8.20 -21.41 -1.42
C THR A 108 -7.77 -19.97 -1.62
N THR A 109 -8.72 -19.13 -2.08
CA THR A 109 -8.52 -17.68 -2.23
C THR A 109 -8.27 -16.98 -0.89
N GLN A 110 -8.64 -17.61 0.24
CA GLN A 110 -8.33 -17.10 1.57
C GLN A 110 -6.82 -17.05 1.83
N LEU A 111 -6.04 -18.01 1.31
CA LEU A 111 -4.58 -17.95 1.44
C LEU A 111 -4.01 -16.76 0.67
N GLU A 112 -4.55 -16.48 -0.52
CA GLU A 112 -4.10 -15.33 -1.33
C GLU A 112 -4.31 -14.00 -0.62
N LYS A 113 -5.38 -13.88 0.16
CA LYS A 113 -5.71 -12.67 0.92
C LYS A 113 -4.79 -12.46 2.12
N LYS A 114 -4.04 -13.48 2.56
CA LYS A 114 -3.13 -13.32 3.70
C LYS A 114 -2.03 -12.31 3.36
N PRO A 115 -1.64 -11.43 4.30
CA PRO A 115 -0.59 -10.44 4.08
C PRO A 115 0.74 -11.10 3.69
N SER A 116 1.06 -12.26 4.26
CA SER A 116 2.26 -13.03 3.92
C SER A 116 2.27 -13.53 2.49
N TYR A 117 1.14 -13.91 1.92
CA TYR A 117 1.05 -14.33 0.53
C TYR A 117 1.03 -13.11 -0.41
N MET A 118 0.14 -12.16 -0.14
CA MET A 118 -0.01 -10.95 -0.95
C MET A 118 1.27 -10.12 -0.97
N GLY A 119 1.99 -10.00 0.14
CA GLY A 119 3.24 -9.25 0.23
C GLY A 119 4.32 -9.81 -0.67
N ARG A 120 4.58 -11.12 -0.59
CA ARG A 120 5.49 -11.81 -1.53
C ARG A 120 5.06 -11.62 -2.98
N ARG A 121 3.76 -11.71 -3.27
CA ARG A 121 3.22 -11.52 -4.63
C ARG A 121 3.47 -10.09 -5.13
N LEU A 122 3.26 -9.08 -4.30
CA LEU A 122 3.48 -7.68 -4.62
C LEU A 122 4.98 -7.37 -4.77
N CYS A 123 5.84 -7.87 -3.88
CA CYS A 123 7.29 -7.75 -4.00
C CYS A 123 7.80 -8.35 -5.33
N ASN A 124 7.26 -9.50 -5.74
CA ASN A 124 7.59 -10.13 -7.01
C ASN A 124 7.10 -9.34 -8.23
N ALA A 125 6.12 -8.45 -8.07
CA ALA A 125 5.63 -7.56 -9.12
C ALA A 125 6.43 -6.24 -9.21
N LEU A 126 7.27 -5.92 -8.21
CA LEU A 126 8.09 -4.71 -8.22
C LEU A 126 9.13 -4.73 -9.36
N PRO A 127 9.55 -3.56 -9.87
CA PRO A 127 10.70 -3.46 -10.76
C PRO A 127 11.99 -3.99 -10.11
N LYS A 128 12.90 -4.56 -10.92
CA LYS A 128 14.14 -5.17 -10.43
C LYS A 128 14.96 -4.24 -9.53
N TYR A 129 15.04 -2.95 -9.87
CA TYR A 129 15.79 -1.95 -9.11
C TYR A 129 15.19 -1.67 -7.71
N MET A 130 13.91 -1.95 -7.50
CA MET A 130 13.27 -1.79 -6.17
C MET A 130 13.41 -3.05 -5.31
N ARG A 131 13.55 -4.24 -5.93
CA ARG A 131 13.65 -5.51 -5.19
C ARG A 131 14.95 -5.65 -4.41
N SER A 132 15.98 -4.89 -4.77
CA SER A 132 17.25 -4.84 -4.06
C SER A 132 17.22 -3.90 -2.85
N LEU A 133 16.20 -3.05 -2.74
CA LEU A 133 16.07 -2.11 -1.62
C LEU A 133 15.43 -2.81 -0.42
N ILE A 134 15.87 -2.45 0.78
CA ILE A 134 15.40 -3.01 2.04
C ILE A 134 15.08 -1.85 3.00
N GLY A 135 14.08 -2.04 3.87
CA GLY A 135 13.75 -1.15 4.97
C GLY A 135 13.34 0.25 4.53
N GLU A 136 14.01 1.26 5.09
CA GLU A 136 13.68 2.67 4.85
C GLU A 136 13.93 3.12 3.40
N GLU A 137 14.88 2.52 2.69
CA GLU A 137 15.12 2.82 1.28
C GLU A 137 13.96 2.36 0.41
N LEU A 138 13.47 1.14 0.64
CA LEU A 138 12.31 0.59 -0.04
C LEU A 138 11.06 1.43 0.25
N LYS A 139 10.85 1.82 1.51
CA LYS A 139 9.74 2.68 1.93
C LYS A 139 9.74 4.03 1.23
N LYS A 140 10.91 4.69 1.10
CA LYS A 140 11.05 5.95 0.37
C LYS A 140 10.78 5.77 -1.12
N ALA A 141 11.25 4.67 -1.72
CA ALA A 141 11.03 4.38 -3.13
C ALA A 141 9.54 4.11 -3.45
N LEU A 142 8.77 3.54 -2.50
CA LEU A 142 7.33 3.30 -2.64
C LEU A 142 6.46 4.56 -2.46
N HIS A 143 7.01 5.63 -1.88
CA HIS A 143 6.29 6.88 -1.63
C HIS A 143 6.46 7.91 -2.78
N LYS A 144 7.29 7.59 -3.79
CA LYS A 144 7.41 8.40 -5.02
C LYS A 144 6.23 8.18 -5.94
#